data_AF-A3YWS0-F1
#
_entry.id   AF-A3YWS0-F1
#
_cell.length_a   1.000
_cell.length_b   1.000
_cell.length_c   1.000
_cell.angle_alpha   90.00
_cell.angle_beta   90.00
_cell.angle_gamma   90.00
#
_symmetry.space_group_name_H-M   'P 1'
#
loop_
_entity.id
_entity.type
_entity.pdbx_description
1 polymer ?
#
loop_
_entity_poly.entity_id
_entity_poly.type
_entity_poly.pdbx_seq_one_letter_code
_entity_poly.pdbx_strand_id
1 'polypeptide(L)'
;MIIRHDLKLVFLHVPKCAGKELRELFSHDARPEHCVSMFNFAYSPVLHRHVDLAHLPMADLVHWPEFRWLESYTTIAAIRNPYERLISAANEYFRQRSKQDEATINTTGITLDMRRSYFQQLALQHSQLDPRFVHSLPMTWFTHLGSIPVVDHLLRCETLADDVQHLAEQLDLPASIRSEAAQRLRNNPSRQTVEGLSPDEIELAHALYPQDFGTFGYSRQRVPCPPTPNSDLGLELLNPSTTTKSHAIPILSRAERVDWHWGPSSIRQEPSNLPPTRDCH
;
A
#
# COMPACT_ATOMS: atom_id res chain seq x y z
N MET A 1 3.13 0.66 -8.45
CA MET A 1 2.27 1.40 -9.40
C MET A 1 2.46 0.88 -10.82
N ILE A 2 1.44 0.97 -11.68
CA ILE A 2 1.54 0.63 -13.12
C ILE A 2 1.00 1.78 -13.95
N ILE A 3 1.61 2.03 -15.10
CA ILE A 3 1.16 3.03 -16.07
C ILE A 3 1.01 2.33 -17.41
N ARG A 4 -0.20 2.36 -17.95
CA ARG A 4 -0.55 1.85 -19.28
C ARG A 4 -0.76 3.02 -20.23
N HIS A 5 0.28 3.34 -21.01
CA HIS A 5 0.29 4.49 -21.91
C HIS A 5 -0.72 4.33 -23.06
N ASP A 6 -0.89 3.12 -23.57
CA ASP A 6 -1.86 2.79 -24.62
C ASP A 6 -3.31 2.95 -24.16
N LEU A 7 -3.57 2.69 -22.88
CA LEU A 7 -4.88 2.87 -22.24
C LEU A 7 -5.04 4.25 -21.61
N LYS A 8 -3.98 5.07 -21.56
CA LYS A 8 -3.89 6.30 -20.74
C LYS A 8 -4.43 6.09 -19.32
N LEU A 9 -3.94 5.05 -18.66
CA LEU A 9 -4.41 4.61 -17.35
C LEU A 9 -3.25 4.45 -16.37
N VAL A 10 -3.45 4.90 -15.13
CA VAL A 10 -2.54 4.67 -14.00
C VAL A 10 -3.24 3.81 -12.96
N PHE A 11 -2.64 2.68 -12.59
CA PHE A 11 -3.04 1.92 -11.42
C PHE A 11 -2.12 2.24 -10.23
N LEU A 12 -2.66 3.00 -9.28
CA LEU A 12 -2.02 3.25 -7.98
C LEU A 12 -2.19 2.03 -7.08
N HIS A 13 -1.06 1.41 -6.77
CA HIS A 13 -1.04 0.17 -5.99
C HIS A 13 -1.08 0.50 -4.50
N VAL A 14 -2.30 0.53 -3.95
CA VAL A 14 -2.53 0.60 -2.50
C VAL A 14 -2.19 -0.77 -1.89
N PRO A 15 -1.28 -0.83 -0.90
CA PRO A 15 -0.86 -2.11 -0.34
C PRO A 15 -2.03 -2.91 0.22
N LYS A 16 -2.03 -4.21 -0.08
CA LYS A 16 -2.99 -5.22 0.42
C LYS A 16 -4.45 -4.98 0.00
N CYS A 17 -4.65 -4.23 -1.08
CA CYS A 17 -5.94 -4.00 -1.72
C CYS A 17 -6.00 -4.65 -3.11
N ALA A 18 -5.76 -5.96 -3.20
CA ALA A 18 -5.83 -6.74 -4.46
C ALA A 18 -4.89 -6.28 -5.59
N GLY A 19 -3.77 -5.64 -5.25
CA GLY A 19 -2.90 -5.06 -6.27
C GLY A 19 -2.07 -6.06 -7.08
N LYS A 20 -1.93 -7.32 -6.64
CA LYS A 20 -1.34 -8.37 -7.46
C LYS A 20 -2.27 -8.72 -8.62
N GLU A 21 -3.54 -8.95 -8.31
CA GLU A 21 -4.59 -9.32 -9.26
C GLU A 21 -4.80 -8.21 -10.28
N LEU A 22 -4.93 -6.96 -9.81
CA LEU A 22 -5.07 -5.79 -10.69
C LEU A 22 -3.81 -5.53 -11.51
N ARG A 23 -2.62 -5.77 -10.95
CA ARG A 23 -1.38 -5.69 -11.74
C ARG A 23 -1.40 -6.63 -12.91
N GLU A 24 -1.69 -7.90 -12.66
CA GLU A 24 -1.67 -8.92 -13.69
C GLU A 24 -2.71 -8.62 -14.77
N LEU A 25 -3.90 -8.17 -14.36
CA LEU A 25 -4.95 -7.72 -15.28
C LEU A 25 -4.49 -6.55 -16.15
N PHE A 26 -4.06 -5.44 -15.54
CA PHE A 26 -3.69 -4.24 -16.29
C PHE A 26 -2.32 -4.33 -16.96
N SER A 27 -1.55 -5.39 -16.73
CA SER A 27 -0.34 -5.68 -17.53
C SER A 27 -0.63 -6.67 -18.67
N HIS A 28 -1.82 -7.27 -18.71
CA HIS A 28 -2.20 -8.23 -19.73
C HIS A 28 -2.15 -7.58 -21.12
N ASP A 29 -1.57 -8.32 -22.08
CA ASP A 29 -1.30 -7.92 -23.47
C ASP A 29 -0.50 -6.61 -23.65
N ALA A 30 0.05 -6.05 -22.58
CA ALA A 30 0.79 -4.80 -22.66
C ALA A 30 2.14 -5.05 -23.33
N ARG A 31 2.43 -4.28 -24.38
CA ARG A 31 3.79 -4.23 -24.91
C ARG A 31 4.72 -3.50 -23.92
N PRO A 32 5.99 -3.89 -23.79
CA PRO A 32 6.91 -3.28 -22.83
C PRO A 32 7.00 -1.75 -22.95
N GLU A 33 6.96 -1.20 -24.16
CA GLU A 33 7.01 0.24 -24.43
C GLU A 33 5.76 1.01 -23.98
N HIS A 34 4.65 0.32 -23.75
CA HIS A 34 3.39 0.92 -23.31
C HIS A 34 3.11 0.71 -21.83
N CYS A 35 3.99 0.01 -21.10
CA CYS A 35 3.76 -0.36 -19.71
C CYS A 35 4.95 0.01 -18.82
N VAL A 36 4.76 0.97 -17.92
CA VAL A 36 5.71 1.26 -16.86
C VAL A 36 5.29 0.51 -15.60
N SER A 37 6.21 -0.24 -15.02
CA SER A 37 6.00 -1.04 -13.81
C SER A 37 6.95 -0.55 -12.72
N MET A 38 6.44 0.28 -11.80
CA MET A 38 7.18 0.71 -10.61
C MET A 38 7.05 -0.36 -9.53
N PHE A 39 7.97 -1.32 -9.55
CA PHE A 39 8.09 -2.39 -8.56
C PHE A 39 9.57 -2.54 -8.18
N ASN A 40 9.82 -3.27 -7.08
CA ASN A 40 11.10 -3.40 -6.40
C ASN A 40 11.40 -2.25 -5.43
N PHE A 41 12.51 -2.39 -4.74
CA PHE A 41 13.00 -1.42 -3.77
C PHE A 41 14.12 -0.59 -4.38
N ALA A 42 14.18 0.69 -4.02
CA ALA A 42 15.20 1.60 -4.49
C ALA A 42 15.66 2.51 -3.35
N TYR A 43 16.90 2.97 -3.42
CA TYR A 43 17.33 4.11 -2.61
C TYR A 43 16.93 5.38 -3.35
N SER A 44 16.14 6.25 -2.71
CA SER A 44 15.81 7.55 -3.25
C SER A 44 16.86 8.58 -2.80
N PRO A 45 17.66 9.16 -3.71
CA PRO A 45 18.61 10.21 -3.36
C PRO A 45 17.91 11.49 -2.92
N VAL A 46 16.69 11.75 -3.40
CA VAL A 46 15.89 12.93 -3.05
C VAL A 46 15.30 12.81 -1.64
N LEU A 47 14.84 11.62 -1.27
CA LEU A 47 14.27 11.36 0.06
C LEU A 47 15.31 10.90 1.09
N HIS A 48 16.53 10.62 0.65
CA HIS A 48 17.60 10.05 1.45
C HIS A 48 17.18 8.80 2.24
N ARG A 49 16.47 7.86 1.60
CA ARG A 49 16.09 6.59 2.21
C ARG A 49 15.72 5.53 1.18
N HIS A 50 15.68 4.28 1.64
CA HIS A 50 15.11 3.18 0.87
C HIS A 50 13.59 3.28 0.82
N VAL A 51 13.02 2.94 -0.34
CA VAL A 51 11.58 2.97 -0.59
C VAL A 51 11.14 1.70 -1.31
N ASP A 52 9.87 1.36 -1.15
CA ASP A 52 9.18 0.38 -1.98
C ASP A 52 8.52 1.11 -3.15
N LEU A 53 9.03 0.93 -4.37
CA LEU A 53 8.51 1.60 -5.56
C LEU A 53 7.09 1.14 -5.91
N ALA A 54 6.69 -0.05 -5.47
CA ALA A 54 5.33 -0.53 -5.67
C ALA A 54 4.33 0.28 -4.85
N HIS A 55 4.76 0.73 -3.67
CA HIS A 55 3.93 1.30 -2.62
C HIS A 55 4.49 2.64 -2.15
N LEU A 56 4.66 3.60 -3.07
CA LEU A 56 5.03 4.97 -2.70
C LEU A 56 3.80 5.72 -2.18
N PRO A 57 3.80 6.22 -0.93
CA PRO A 57 2.86 7.26 -0.51
C PRO A 57 2.90 8.44 -1.48
N MET A 58 1.79 9.16 -1.63
CA MET A 58 1.66 10.27 -2.55
C MET A 58 2.67 11.39 -2.26
N ALA A 59 2.94 11.65 -0.97
CA ALA A 59 3.95 12.60 -0.52
C ALA A 59 5.38 12.22 -0.93
N ASP A 60 5.61 10.95 -1.27
CA ASP A 60 6.86 10.49 -1.87
C ASP A 60 6.76 10.54 -3.38
N LEU A 61 5.70 9.95 -3.96
CA LEU A 61 5.52 9.77 -5.39
C LEU A 61 5.69 11.08 -6.18
N VAL A 62 5.35 12.23 -5.62
CA VAL A 62 5.59 13.58 -6.21
C VAL A 62 7.03 13.82 -6.67
N HIS A 63 8.01 13.10 -6.12
CA HIS A 63 9.43 13.22 -6.49
C HIS A 63 9.84 12.31 -7.65
N TRP A 64 8.92 11.51 -8.20
CA TRP A 64 9.17 10.63 -9.34
C TRP A 64 8.61 11.23 -10.63
N PRO A 65 9.33 11.11 -11.78
CA PRO A 65 8.84 11.58 -13.07
C PRO A 65 7.48 11.01 -13.45
N GLU A 66 7.17 9.81 -12.97
CA GLU A 66 5.90 9.13 -13.20
C GLU A 66 4.69 9.85 -12.58
N PHE A 67 4.89 10.71 -11.57
CA PHE A 67 3.82 11.48 -10.94
C PHE A 67 3.00 12.30 -11.94
N ARG A 68 3.64 12.85 -12.98
CA ARG A 68 2.97 13.65 -14.02
C ARG A 68 1.83 12.92 -14.72
N TRP A 69 1.85 11.60 -14.73
CA TRP A 69 0.82 10.82 -15.41
C TRP A 69 -0.49 10.78 -14.62
N LEU A 70 -0.46 11.01 -13.29
CA LEU A 70 -1.66 11.07 -12.46
C LEU A 70 -2.56 12.25 -12.86
N GLU A 71 -1.98 13.32 -13.41
CA GLU A 71 -2.71 14.50 -13.90
C GLU A 71 -3.23 14.33 -15.33
N SER A 72 -2.63 13.42 -16.11
CA SER A 72 -2.89 13.30 -17.55
C SER A 72 -3.72 12.08 -17.93
N TYR A 73 -3.72 11.04 -17.09
CA TYR A 73 -4.31 9.74 -17.34
C TYR A 73 -5.41 9.44 -16.32
N THR A 74 -6.33 8.55 -16.69
CA THR A 74 -7.31 8.02 -15.73
C THR A 74 -6.59 7.24 -14.64
N THR A 75 -6.72 7.69 -13.39
CA THR A 75 -6.08 7.09 -12.24
C THR A 75 -7.06 6.23 -11.46
N ILE A 76 -6.68 4.98 -11.22
CA ILE A 76 -7.50 4.02 -10.48
C ILE A 76 -6.73 3.47 -9.29
N ALA A 77 -7.44 3.16 -8.22
CA ALA A 77 -6.88 2.52 -7.04
C ALA A 77 -7.90 1.57 -6.43
N ALA A 78 -7.42 0.50 -5.81
CA ALA A 78 -8.27 -0.37 -5.01
C ALA A 78 -8.16 -0.03 -3.52
N ILE A 79 -9.29 -0.13 -2.83
CA ILE A 79 -9.44 0.09 -1.39
C ILE A 79 -10.04 -1.15 -0.74
N ARG A 80 -9.82 -1.27 0.56
CA ARG A 80 -10.29 -2.41 1.35
C ARG A 80 -10.71 -1.97 2.73
N ASN A 81 -11.66 -2.67 3.34
CA ASN A 81 -12.00 -2.47 4.74
C ASN A 81 -10.73 -2.37 5.63
N PRO A 82 -10.54 -1.27 6.40
CA PRO A 82 -9.32 -1.04 7.17
C PRO A 82 -8.97 -2.17 8.16
N TYR A 83 -9.97 -2.84 8.73
CA TYR A 83 -9.76 -3.96 9.65
C TYR A 83 -9.13 -5.17 8.95
N GLU A 84 -9.71 -5.58 7.84
CA GLU A 84 -9.19 -6.71 7.06
C GLU A 84 -7.82 -6.40 6.46
N ARG A 85 -7.63 -5.15 6.03
CA ARG A 85 -6.37 -4.68 5.48
C ARG A 85 -5.24 -4.74 6.50
N LEU A 86 -5.48 -4.34 7.76
CA LEU A 86 -4.49 -4.41 8.83
C LEU A 86 -3.99 -5.84 9.05
N ILE A 87 -4.92 -6.81 9.11
CA ILE A 87 -4.58 -8.23 9.24
C ILE A 87 -3.85 -8.74 8.00
N SER A 88 -4.26 -8.30 6.81
CA SER A 88 -3.57 -8.65 5.56
C SER A 88 -2.14 -8.11 5.53
N ALA A 89 -1.89 -6.90 6.06
CA ALA A 89 -0.57 -6.30 6.18
C ALA A 89 0.33 -7.06 7.15
N ALA A 90 -0.22 -7.46 8.31
CA ALA A 90 0.51 -8.29 9.27
C ALA A 90 0.89 -9.65 8.65
N ASN A 91 -0.04 -10.32 7.96
CA ASN A 91 0.25 -11.58 7.27
C ASN A 91 1.35 -11.41 6.22
N GLU A 92 1.30 -10.34 5.43
CA GLU A 92 2.33 -10.05 4.43
C GLU A 92 3.71 -9.85 5.06
N TYR A 93 3.78 -9.07 6.14
CA TYR A 93 5.04 -8.81 6.84
C TYR A 93 5.73 -10.10 7.30
N PHE A 94 4.97 -11.08 7.82
CA PHE A 94 5.53 -12.37 8.21
C PHE A 94 5.83 -13.27 7.01
N ARG A 95 4.98 -13.31 5.98
CA ARG A 95 5.23 -14.08 4.74
C ARG A 95 6.52 -13.65 4.04
N GLN A 96 6.82 -12.36 4.06
CA GLN A 96 7.99 -11.83 3.37
C GLN A 96 9.30 -12.19 4.08
N ARG A 97 9.29 -12.76 5.31
CA ARG A 97 10.50 -13.06 6.10
C ARG A 97 11.38 -14.17 5.51
N SER A 98 10.78 -15.19 4.92
CA SER A 98 11.49 -16.28 4.23
C SER A 98 10.50 -17.12 3.42
N LYS A 99 10.98 -17.97 2.50
CA LYS A 99 10.13 -18.95 1.81
C LYS A 99 9.49 -19.96 2.76
N GLN A 100 10.17 -20.29 3.86
CA GLN A 100 9.63 -21.18 4.88
C GLN A 100 8.50 -20.50 5.64
N ASP A 101 8.70 -19.25 6.06
CA ASP A 101 7.66 -18.46 6.72
C ASP A 101 6.46 -18.26 5.80
N GLU A 102 6.69 -17.98 4.51
CA GLU A 102 5.60 -17.91 3.53
C GLU A 102 4.75 -19.20 3.51
N ALA A 103 5.39 -20.37 3.41
CA ALA A 103 4.70 -21.65 3.41
C ALA A 103 3.95 -21.92 4.73
N THR A 104 4.57 -21.60 5.86
CA THR A 104 3.95 -21.75 7.19
C THR A 104 2.75 -20.83 7.36
N ILE A 105 2.89 -19.54 7.04
CA ILE A 105 1.81 -18.56 7.18
C ILE A 105 0.67 -18.84 6.21
N ASN A 106 0.95 -19.29 4.97
CA ASN A 106 -0.10 -19.68 4.04
C ASN A 106 -0.94 -20.87 4.53
N THR A 107 -0.33 -21.72 5.34
CA THR A 107 -0.98 -22.93 5.87
C THR A 107 -1.70 -22.67 7.18
N THR A 108 -1.06 -21.94 8.10
CA THR A 108 -1.49 -21.84 9.50
C THR A 108 -2.02 -20.45 9.88
N GLY A 109 -1.78 -19.44 9.04
CA GLY A 109 -1.99 -18.04 9.38
C GLY A 109 -0.98 -17.54 10.42
N ILE A 110 -1.12 -16.26 10.79
CA ILE A 110 -0.33 -15.66 11.89
C ILE A 110 -1.00 -15.89 13.24
N THR A 111 -0.21 -16.09 14.30
CA THR A 111 -0.72 -16.22 15.67
C THR A 111 -1.10 -14.86 16.27
N LEU A 112 -1.81 -14.86 17.39
CA LEU A 112 -2.11 -13.64 18.15
C LEU A 112 -0.85 -12.92 18.61
N ASP A 113 0.16 -13.65 19.07
CA ASP A 113 1.42 -13.06 19.53
C ASP A 113 2.22 -12.45 18.37
N MET A 114 2.19 -13.08 17.20
CA MET A 114 2.77 -12.51 15.98
C MET A 114 2.08 -11.19 15.62
N ARG A 115 0.74 -11.15 15.63
CA ARG A 115 -0.03 -9.92 15.40
C ARG A 115 0.36 -8.81 16.37
N ARG A 116 0.35 -9.11 17.68
CA ARG A 116 0.76 -8.16 18.73
C ARG A 116 2.17 -7.63 18.49
N SER A 117 3.14 -8.51 18.22
CA SER A 117 4.53 -8.11 17.99
C SER A 117 4.68 -7.17 16.78
N TYR A 118 3.90 -7.37 15.73
CA TYR A 118 3.88 -6.50 14.56
C TYR A 118 3.25 -5.14 14.91
N PHE A 119 2.12 -5.15 15.61
CA PHE A 119 1.37 -3.96 16.00
C PHE A 119 2.14 -3.02 16.93
N GLN A 120 2.87 -3.56 17.90
CA GLN A 120 3.72 -2.78 18.82
C GLN A 120 4.81 -1.98 18.11
N GLN A 121 5.17 -2.35 16.88
CA GLN A 121 6.20 -1.66 16.11
C GLN A 121 5.61 -0.55 15.21
N LEU A 122 4.31 -0.58 14.90
CA LEU A 122 3.76 0.23 13.82
C LEU A 122 4.00 1.73 14.00
N ALA A 123 3.81 2.26 15.20
CA ALA A 123 3.95 3.69 15.41
C ALA A 123 5.36 4.20 15.08
N LEU A 124 6.37 3.54 15.62
CA LEU A 124 7.77 3.88 15.38
C LEU A 124 8.16 3.67 13.91
N GLN A 125 7.70 2.58 13.29
CA GLN A 125 8.09 2.24 11.92
C GLN A 125 7.37 3.10 10.89
N HIS A 126 6.12 3.50 11.15
CA HIS A 126 5.35 4.43 10.31
C HIS A 126 5.92 5.84 10.38
N SER A 127 6.32 6.32 11.55
CA SER A 127 6.99 7.63 11.68
C SER A 127 8.32 7.68 10.92
N GLN A 128 8.87 6.50 10.60
CA GLN A 128 10.11 6.34 9.82
C GLN A 128 9.88 5.99 8.35
N LEU A 129 8.61 5.86 7.92
CA LEU A 129 8.24 5.35 6.61
C LEU A 129 9.09 4.12 6.22
N ASP A 130 9.28 3.20 7.17
CA ASP A 130 10.05 1.99 6.92
C ASP A 130 9.34 1.18 5.82
N PRO A 131 10.00 0.93 4.68
CA PRO A 131 9.39 0.21 3.56
C PRO A 131 8.97 -1.22 3.94
N ARG A 132 9.51 -1.82 5.02
CA ARG A 132 9.07 -3.13 5.55
C ARG A 132 7.67 -3.08 6.16
N PHE A 133 7.24 -1.91 6.62
CA PHE A 133 5.95 -1.67 7.24
C PHE A 133 5.00 -0.87 6.35
N VAL A 134 5.38 -0.58 5.10
CA VAL A 134 4.59 0.19 4.13
C VAL A 134 3.17 -0.37 3.92
N HIS A 135 3.02 -1.68 4.08
CA HIS A 135 1.76 -2.39 3.86
C HIS A 135 0.63 -2.00 4.82
N SER A 136 0.95 -1.39 5.97
CA SER A 136 -0.02 -0.91 6.96
C SER A 136 -0.14 0.61 7.02
N LEU A 137 0.51 1.36 6.13
CA LEU A 137 0.27 2.81 6.03
C LEU A 137 -1.17 3.10 5.59
N PRO A 138 -1.80 4.21 5.98
CA PRO A 138 -3.19 4.52 5.58
C PRO A 138 -3.41 4.52 4.06
N MET A 139 -4.56 4.05 3.59
CA MET A 139 -4.90 4.03 2.15
C MET A 139 -5.00 5.44 1.58
N THR A 140 -5.46 6.41 2.39
CA THR A 140 -5.47 7.84 2.05
C THR A 140 -4.08 8.35 1.68
N TRP A 141 -3.00 7.82 2.27
CA TRP A 141 -1.64 8.25 1.92
C TRP A 141 -1.23 7.87 0.51
N PHE A 142 -1.89 6.90 -0.12
CA PHE A 142 -1.61 6.48 -1.50
C PHE A 142 -2.58 7.07 -2.52
N THR A 143 -3.73 7.55 -2.06
CA THR A 143 -4.86 7.98 -2.92
C THR A 143 -5.10 9.48 -2.86
N HIS A 144 -4.48 10.18 -1.89
CA HIS A 144 -4.62 11.61 -1.68
C HIS A 144 -3.26 12.29 -1.56
N LEU A 145 -3.15 13.50 -2.12
CA LEU A 145 -2.07 14.43 -1.82
C LEU A 145 -2.56 15.39 -0.74
N GLY A 146 -2.19 15.13 0.51
CA GLY A 146 -2.80 15.80 1.66
C GLY A 146 -4.29 15.42 1.76
N SER A 147 -5.17 16.41 1.66
CA SER A 147 -6.63 16.19 1.66
C SER A 147 -7.23 16.10 0.26
N ILE A 148 -6.43 16.23 -0.80
CA ILE A 148 -6.91 16.28 -2.18
C ILE A 148 -6.88 14.86 -2.77
N PRO A 149 -8.01 14.28 -3.19
CA PRO A 149 -8.01 12.99 -3.87
C PRO A 149 -7.33 13.12 -5.24
N VAL A 150 -6.50 12.14 -5.59
CA VAL A 150 -5.81 12.06 -6.90
C VAL A 150 -6.20 10.81 -7.70
N VAL A 151 -7.25 10.12 -7.26
CA VAL A 151 -7.79 8.91 -7.90
C VAL A 151 -9.14 9.23 -8.50
N ASP A 152 -9.36 8.89 -9.77
CA ASP A 152 -10.63 9.07 -10.48
C ASP A 152 -11.62 7.95 -10.15
N HIS A 153 -11.14 6.71 -10.04
CA HIS A 153 -11.96 5.54 -9.75
C HIS A 153 -11.41 4.70 -8.60
N LEU A 154 -12.24 4.51 -7.58
CA LEU A 154 -11.96 3.61 -6.46
C LEU A 154 -12.67 2.27 -6.67
N LEU A 155 -11.90 1.20 -6.61
CA LEU A 155 -12.37 -0.18 -6.68
C LEU A 155 -12.39 -0.77 -5.27
N ARG A 156 -13.46 -1.41 -4.86
CA ARG A 156 -13.55 -2.07 -3.56
C ARG A 156 -13.10 -3.50 -3.68
N CYS A 157 -12.20 -3.96 -2.81
CA CYS A 157 -11.87 -5.38 -2.73
C CYS A 157 -13.11 -6.25 -2.49
N GLU A 158 -14.12 -5.70 -1.84
CA GLU A 158 -15.38 -6.38 -1.55
C GLU A 158 -16.19 -6.74 -2.80
N THR A 159 -16.20 -5.84 -3.78
CA THR A 159 -16.97 -5.93 -5.04
C THR A 159 -16.04 -5.87 -6.25
N LEU A 160 -14.81 -6.35 -6.10
CA LEU A 160 -13.72 -6.09 -7.05
C LEU A 160 -14.03 -6.53 -8.48
N ALA A 161 -14.66 -7.69 -8.66
CA ALA A 161 -14.99 -8.18 -9.99
C ALA A 161 -16.04 -7.28 -10.65
N ASP A 162 -17.08 -6.92 -9.92
CA ASP A 162 -18.17 -6.07 -10.42
C ASP A 162 -17.66 -4.65 -10.73
N ASP A 163 -16.89 -4.07 -9.81
CA ASP A 163 -16.31 -2.73 -9.95
C ASP A 163 -15.38 -2.65 -11.17
N VAL A 164 -14.56 -3.69 -11.40
CA VAL A 164 -13.67 -3.74 -12.56
C VAL A 164 -14.43 -3.95 -13.86
N GLN A 165 -15.48 -4.80 -13.88
CA GLN A 165 -16.30 -4.96 -15.08
C GLN A 165 -16.99 -3.64 -15.45
N HIS A 166 -17.58 -2.97 -14.46
CA HIS A 166 -18.23 -1.67 -14.66
C HIS A 166 -17.24 -0.62 -15.16
N LEU A 167 -16.06 -0.53 -14.55
CA LEU A 167 -14.98 0.37 -14.99
C LEU A 167 -14.54 0.05 -16.43
N ALA A 168 -14.41 -1.23 -16.77
CA ALA A 168 -13.96 -1.66 -18.09
C ALA A 168 -14.99 -1.35 -19.18
N GLU A 169 -16.28 -1.37 -18.86
CA GLU A 169 -17.34 -0.87 -19.74
C GLU A 169 -17.29 0.65 -19.86
N GLN A 170 -17.19 1.37 -18.73
CA GLN A 170 -17.18 2.84 -18.70
C GLN A 170 -16.01 3.44 -19.49
N LEU A 171 -14.83 2.83 -19.41
CA LEU A 171 -13.62 3.29 -20.10
C LEU A 171 -13.42 2.64 -21.48
N ASP A 172 -14.39 1.83 -21.94
CA ASP A 172 -14.29 0.99 -23.14
C ASP A 172 -12.94 0.25 -23.26
N LEU A 173 -12.53 -0.43 -22.18
CA LEU A 173 -11.29 -1.18 -22.16
C LEU A 173 -11.34 -2.36 -23.14
N PRO A 174 -10.19 -2.79 -23.70
CA PRO A 174 -10.14 -3.89 -24.65
C PRO A 174 -10.85 -5.16 -24.18
N ALA A 175 -11.45 -5.90 -25.13
CA ALA A 175 -12.17 -7.14 -24.83
C ALA A 175 -11.31 -8.21 -24.12
N SER A 176 -9.99 -8.21 -24.35
CA SER A 176 -9.06 -9.11 -23.65
C SER A 176 -8.99 -8.77 -22.15
N ILE A 177 -8.90 -7.48 -21.79
CA ILE A 177 -8.94 -7.04 -20.38
C ILE A 177 -10.28 -7.40 -19.74
N ARG A 178 -11.41 -7.15 -20.40
CA ARG A 178 -12.75 -7.51 -19.88
C ARG A 178 -12.87 -9.01 -19.61
N SER A 179 -12.38 -9.81 -20.56
CA SER A 179 -12.38 -11.29 -20.46
C SER A 179 -11.47 -11.77 -19.33
N GLU A 180 -10.27 -11.19 -19.20
CA GLU A 180 -9.31 -11.53 -18.16
C GLU A 180 -9.83 -11.16 -16.76
N ALA A 181 -10.49 -10.01 -16.63
CA ALA A 181 -11.14 -9.60 -15.40
C ALA A 181 -12.22 -10.60 -14.96
N ALA A 182 -13.07 -11.07 -15.89
CA ALA A 182 -14.10 -12.07 -15.60
C ALA A 182 -13.51 -13.42 -15.15
N GLN A 183 -12.37 -13.81 -15.72
CA GLN A 183 -11.72 -15.08 -15.38
C GLN A 183 -10.99 -15.03 -14.03
N ARG A 184 -10.28 -13.93 -13.74
CA ARG A 184 -9.39 -13.83 -12.57
C ARG A 184 -10.03 -13.26 -11.33
N LEU A 185 -10.88 -12.24 -11.48
CA LEU A 185 -11.37 -11.49 -10.34
C LEU A 185 -12.59 -12.16 -9.72
N ARG A 186 -12.71 -12.03 -8.41
CA ARG A 186 -13.84 -12.52 -7.64
C ARG A 186 -14.25 -11.44 -6.66
N ASN A 187 -15.55 -11.29 -6.45
CA ASN A 187 -16.06 -10.54 -5.31
C ASN A 187 -15.78 -11.35 -4.06
N ASN A 188 -15.27 -10.66 -3.05
CA ASN A 188 -15.10 -11.23 -1.73
C ASN A 188 -15.86 -10.35 -0.78
N PRO A 189 -17.21 -10.53 -0.66
CA PRO A 189 -18.02 -9.66 0.16
C PRO A 189 -17.39 -9.63 1.54
N SER A 190 -16.86 -8.44 1.93
CA SER A 190 -16.25 -8.29 3.24
C SER A 190 -17.27 -8.78 4.24
N ARG A 191 -16.81 -9.56 5.21
CA ARG A 191 -17.71 -9.96 6.29
C ARG A 191 -18.18 -8.72 7.06
N GLN A 192 -17.52 -7.56 6.91
CA GLN A 192 -17.61 -6.38 7.78
C GLN A 192 -17.49 -6.75 9.27
N THR A 193 -17.14 -8.01 9.57
CA THR A 193 -17.08 -8.54 10.90
C THR A 193 -15.65 -8.36 11.38
N VAL A 194 -15.52 -7.76 12.56
CA VAL A 194 -14.31 -7.79 13.38
C VAL A 194 -14.15 -9.15 14.06
N GLU A 195 -14.77 -10.20 13.52
CA GLU A 195 -14.67 -11.56 14.04
C GLU A 195 -13.22 -12.02 14.01
N GLY A 196 -12.67 -12.30 15.19
CA GLY A 196 -11.26 -12.66 15.37
C GLY A 196 -10.32 -11.49 15.66
N LEU A 197 -10.83 -10.24 15.69
CA LEU A 197 -10.11 -9.10 16.24
C LEU A 197 -10.41 -8.91 17.73
N SER A 198 -9.35 -8.67 18.48
CA SER A 198 -9.41 -8.22 19.86
C SER A 198 -9.78 -6.73 19.94
N PRO A 199 -10.31 -6.26 21.09
CA PRO A 199 -10.59 -4.84 21.31
C PRO A 199 -9.41 -3.92 20.97
N ASP A 200 -8.20 -4.29 21.40
CA ASP A 200 -6.97 -3.51 21.15
C ASP A 200 -6.64 -3.38 19.66
N GLU A 201 -6.93 -4.42 18.86
CA GLU A 201 -6.72 -4.39 17.40
C GLU A 201 -7.74 -3.49 16.69
N ILE A 202 -8.98 -3.44 17.21
CA ILE A 202 -10.02 -2.54 16.70
C ILE A 202 -9.61 -1.09 16.97
N GLU A 203 -9.15 -0.79 18.19
CA GLU A 203 -8.68 0.54 18.57
C GLU A 203 -7.45 0.96 17.77
N LEU A 204 -6.48 0.05 17.59
CA LEU A 204 -5.33 0.30 16.75
C LEU A 204 -5.74 0.64 15.31
N ALA A 205 -6.69 -0.09 14.74
CA ALA A 205 -7.21 0.23 13.40
C ALA A 205 -7.90 1.61 13.38
N HIS A 206 -8.65 1.99 14.41
CA HIS A 206 -9.23 3.33 14.52
C HIS A 206 -8.17 4.43 14.60
N ALA A 207 -7.08 4.19 15.34
CA ALA A 207 -5.98 5.12 15.52
C ALA A 207 -5.13 5.26 14.25
N LEU A 208 -4.87 4.14 13.56
CA LEU A 208 -4.08 4.12 12.32
C LEU A 208 -4.84 4.68 11.13
N TYR A 209 -6.13 4.35 11.00
CA TYR A 209 -6.91 4.63 9.79
C TYR A 209 -8.08 5.59 10.02
N PRO A 210 -7.95 6.68 10.81
CA PRO A 210 -9.09 7.50 11.18
C PRO A 210 -9.73 8.15 9.95
N GLN A 211 -8.92 8.56 8.98
CA GLN A 211 -9.37 9.17 7.73
C GLN A 211 -9.97 8.13 6.78
N ASP A 212 -9.32 6.97 6.60
CA ASP A 212 -9.78 5.95 5.65
C ASP A 212 -11.22 5.50 5.92
N PHE A 213 -11.62 5.34 7.19
CA PHE A 213 -13.00 5.00 7.53
C PHE A 213 -14.00 6.02 6.98
N GLY A 214 -13.75 7.31 7.21
CA GLY A 214 -14.63 8.39 6.74
C GLY A 214 -14.57 8.57 5.23
N THR A 215 -13.36 8.67 4.67
CA THR A 215 -13.11 8.93 3.25
C THR A 215 -13.71 7.85 2.35
N PHE A 216 -13.61 6.57 2.74
CA PHE A 216 -14.06 5.46 1.91
C PHE A 216 -15.41 4.86 2.33
N GLY A 217 -16.11 5.51 3.27
CA GLY A 217 -17.44 5.11 3.72
C GLY A 217 -17.46 3.76 4.44
N TYR A 218 -16.38 3.40 5.15
CA TYR A 218 -16.36 2.20 5.99
C TYR A 218 -16.84 2.53 7.41
N SER A 219 -17.74 1.71 7.94
CA SER A 219 -18.23 1.85 9.31
C SER A 219 -17.17 1.45 10.34
N ARG A 220 -17.01 2.27 11.37
CA ARG A 220 -16.23 1.90 12.56
C ARG A 220 -17.07 0.98 13.44
N GLN A 221 -16.49 -0.15 13.85
CA GLN A 221 -17.11 -1.02 14.84
C GLN A 221 -16.97 -0.44 16.24
N ARG A 222 -17.94 -0.73 17.11
CA ARG A 222 -17.85 -0.37 18.53
C ARG A 222 -16.84 -1.28 19.21
N VAL A 223 -16.03 -0.71 20.09
CA VAL A 223 -15.13 -1.49 20.95
C VAL A 223 -16.01 -2.14 22.05
N PRO A 224 -16.06 -3.48 22.16
CA PRO A 224 -17.02 -4.16 23.06
C PRO A 224 -16.81 -3.91 24.55
N CYS A 225 -15.63 -3.44 24.97
CA CYS A 225 -15.26 -3.12 26.35
C CYS A 225 -14.13 -2.09 26.32
N PRO A 226 -14.05 -1.10 27.23
CA PRO A 226 -12.91 -0.18 27.29
C PRO A 226 -11.59 -0.96 27.41
N PRO A 227 -10.51 -0.45 26.81
CA PRO A 227 -9.25 -1.15 26.73
C PRO A 227 -8.72 -1.43 28.13
N THR A 228 -8.04 -2.56 28.30
CA THR A 228 -7.28 -2.77 29.52
C THR A 228 -6.26 -1.65 29.67
N PRO A 229 -6.11 -1.02 30.85
CA PRO A 229 -5.23 0.14 31.05
C PRO A 229 -3.74 -0.09 30.74
N ASN A 230 -3.35 -1.33 30.41
CA ASN A 230 -2.01 -1.72 29.95
C ASN A 230 -2.02 -2.16 28.47
N SER A 231 -2.69 -1.44 27.56
CA SER A 231 -2.53 -1.73 26.13
C SER A 231 -1.13 -1.29 25.68
N ASP A 232 -0.19 -2.24 25.69
CA ASP A 232 1.22 -2.06 25.29
C ASP A 232 1.40 -1.78 23.78
N LEU A 233 0.36 -1.36 23.05
CA LEU A 233 0.42 -1.08 21.62
C LEU A 233 0.99 0.31 21.29
N GLY A 234 1.33 1.12 22.29
CA GLY A 234 2.01 2.41 22.09
C GLY A 234 1.19 3.41 21.28
N LEU A 235 -0.14 3.39 21.42
CA LEU A 235 -1.09 4.20 20.62
C LEU A 235 -0.81 5.72 20.70
N GLU A 236 -0.19 6.19 21.78
CA GLU A 236 0.19 7.60 21.96
C GLU A 236 1.17 8.11 20.87
N LEU A 237 1.95 7.21 20.27
CA LEU A 237 2.92 7.54 19.23
C LEU A 237 2.31 7.61 17.82
N LEU A 238 1.03 7.24 17.67
CA LEU A 238 0.33 7.22 16.37
C LEU A 238 -0.29 8.57 15.98
N ASN A 239 -0.09 9.62 16.76
CA ASN A 239 -0.68 10.93 16.48
C ASN A 239 -0.19 11.51 15.13
N PRO A 240 -1.08 11.64 14.12
CA PRO A 240 -0.71 12.01 12.76
C PRO A 240 -0.53 13.53 12.56
N SER A 241 -0.61 14.33 13.63
CA SER A 241 -0.49 15.80 13.57
C SER A 241 0.90 16.29 13.19
N THR A 242 1.88 15.40 13.06
CA THR A 242 3.14 15.67 12.39
C THR A 242 3.18 14.93 11.06
N THR A 243 2.62 15.52 10.01
CA THR A 243 3.11 15.29 8.65
C THR A 243 4.58 15.68 8.63
N THR A 244 5.45 14.74 8.98
CA THR A 244 6.89 14.92 8.81
C THR A 244 7.14 15.10 7.33
N LYS A 245 7.70 16.25 6.95
CA LYS A 245 8.19 16.52 5.59
C LYS A 245 8.99 15.30 5.13
N SER A 246 8.73 14.77 3.93
CA SER A 246 9.30 13.49 3.46
C SER A 246 10.83 13.39 3.60
N HIS A 247 11.53 14.54 3.58
CA HIS A 247 12.99 14.66 3.73
C HIS A 247 13.54 14.58 5.18
N ALA A 248 12.70 14.47 6.22
CA ALA A 248 13.13 14.61 7.62
C ALA A 248 13.33 13.28 8.39
N ILE A 249 13.42 12.15 7.70
CA ILE A 249 13.31 10.82 8.33
C ILE A 249 14.69 10.12 8.47
N PRO A 250 15.23 9.90 9.69
CA PRO A 250 16.66 9.59 9.86
C PRO A 250 17.08 8.12 9.64
N ILE A 251 16.22 7.13 9.89
CA ILE A 251 16.72 5.77 10.25
C ILE A 251 17.21 4.92 9.09
N LEU A 252 16.71 5.11 7.87
CA LEU A 252 17.25 4.43 6.67
C LEU A 252 18.17 5.29 5.82
N SER A 253 18.40 6.54 6.21
CA SER A 253 19.34 7.43 5.50
C SER A 253 20.79 6.96 5.60
N ARG A 254 21.11 6.18 6.63
CA ARG A 254 22.47 5.70 6.92
C ARG A 254 22.74 4.25 6.52
N ALA A 255 21.70 3.48 6.23
CA ALA A 255 21.88 2.11 5.76
C ALA A 255 22.47 2.16 4.34
N GLU A 256 23.66 1.59 4.16
CA GLU A 256 24.28 1.44 2.85
C GLU A 256 23.51 0.43 1.98
N ARG A 257 22.92 -0.57 2.64
CA ARG A 257 22.17 -1.64 2.01
C ARG A 257 20.99 -2.03 2.89
N VAL A 258 19.83 -2.20 2.27
CA VAL A 258 18.67 -2.83 2.88
C VAL A 258 18.41 -4.13 2.15
N ASP A 259 18.64 -5.21 2.89
CA ASP A 259 18.30 -6.55 2.46
C ASP A 259 16.85 -6.85 2.79
N TRP A 260 16.14 -7.24 1.74
CA TRP A 260 14.76 -7.67 1.85
C TRP A 260 14.78 -9.16 2.14
N HIS A 261 14.05 -9.51 3.20
CA HIS A 261 14.00 -10.82 3.84
C HIS A 261 14.04 -12.03 2.88
N TRP A 262 13.39 -11.94 1.71
CA TRP A 262 13.85 -12.62 0.50
C TRP A 262 13.45 -11.79 -0.73
N GLY A 263 14.42 -11.29 -1.50
CA GLY A 263 14.15 -10.42 -2.63
C GLY A 263 15.35 -9.58 -3.10
N PRO A 264 15.13 -8.65 -4.04
CA PRO A 264 16.18 -7.74 -4.48
C PRO A 264 16.61 -6.82 -3.34
N SER A 265 17.91 -6.75 -3.07
CA SER A 265 18.46 -5.78 -2.13
C SER A 265 18.43 -4.37 -2.72
N SER A 266 18.25 -3.38 -1.87
CA SER A 266 18.42 -1.98 -2.27
C SER A 266 19.75 -1.48 -1.73
N ILE A 267 20.57 -0.88 -2.59
CA ILE A 267 21.90 -0.36 -2.25
C ILE A 267 21.89 1.15 -2.47
N ARG A 268 22.38 1.90 -1.49
CA ARG A 268 22.65 3.33 -1.64
C ARG A 268 23.83 3.48 -2.60
N GLN A 269 23.58 4.09 -3.76
CA GLN A 269 24.65 4.40 -4.70
C GLN A 269 25.50 5.56 -4.16
N GLU A 270 26.82 5.42 -4.25
CA GLU A 270 27.79 6.48 -3.99
C GLU A 270 27.49 7.71 -4.87
N PRO A 271 27.61 8.96 -4.37
CA PRO A 271 27.30 10.18 -5.13
C PRO A 271 28.04 10.28 -6.47
N SER A 272 29.22 9.66 -6.59
CA SER A 272 30.03 9.63 -7.81
C SER A 272 29.43 8.83 -8.96
N ASN A 273 28.42 7.99 -8.70
CA ASN A 273 27.76 7.12 -9.68
C ASN A 273 26.33 7.57 -10.05
N LEU A 274 25.85 8.68 -9.47
CA LEU A 274 24.54 9.21 -9.83
C LEU A 274 24.63 9.95 -11.18
N PRO A 275 23.76 9.64 -12.15
CA PRO A 275 23.65 10.47 -13.34
C PRO A 275 23.32 11.90 -12.91
N PRO A 276 23.85 12.93 -13.59
CA PRO A 276 23.61 14.32 -13.22
C PRO A 276 22.10 14.55 -13.11
N THR A 277 21.65 14.95 -11.92
CA THR A 277 20.28 15.37 -11.67
C THR A 277 19.96 16.47 -12.66
N ARG A 278 19.03 16.23 -13.59
CA ARG A 278 18.48 17.31 -14.40
C ARG A 278 17.81 18.29 -13.44
N ASP A 279 18.32 19.51 -13.40
CA ASP A 279 17.72 20.59 -12.64
C ASP A 279 16.25 20.72 -13.07
N CYS A 280 15.34 20.41 -12.14
CA CYS A 280 13.93 20.71 -12.30
C CYS A 280 13.77 22.22 -12.09
N HIS A 281 13.62 22.96 -13.20
CA HIS A 281 13.13 24.34 -13.20
C HIS A 281 11.61 24.37 -13.13
#